data_AF-A0A924I5N5-F1
#
_entry.id   AF-A0A924I5N5-F1
#
_cell.length_a   1.000
_cell.length_b   1.000
_cell.length_c   1.000
_cell.angle_alpha   90.00
_cell.angle_beta   90.00
_cell.angle_gamma   90.00
#
_symmetry.space_group_name_H-M   'P 1'
#
loop_
_entity.id
_entity.type
_entity.pdbx_description
1 polymer ?
#
loop_
_entity_poly.entity_id
_entity_poly.type
_entity_poly.pdbx_seq_one_letter_code
_entity_poly.pdbx_strand_id
1 'polypeptide(L)'
;MAAAFARQADFCRSFAAPFTAAVCEAAAVAFDMSSATGRAVIAWPGEAFADALMMRVTGGFNALVRAGRAPELAALYPPAQLPPVDALVEAMRAVLADPQRDSELLGWLAGPPQTNEVARSGVLMPGLM
;
A
#
# COMPACT_ATOMS: atom_id res chain seq x y z
N MET A 1 -8.39 19.12 -11.47
CA MET A 1 -7.61 17.87 -11.49
C MET A 1 -6.14 18.14 -11.16
N ALA A 2 -5.33 18.78 -12.02
CA ALA A 2 -3.92 19.10 -11.72
C ALA A 2 -3.69 19.84 -10.38
N ALA A 3 -4.55 20.80 -10.03
CA ALA A 3 -4.44 21.55 -8.77
C ALA A 3 -4.80 20.73 -7.50
N ALA A 4 -5.60 19.67 -7.62
CA ALA A 4 -5.93 18.77 -6.50
C ALA A 4 -4.77 17.81 -6.22
N PHE A 5 -4.11 17.32 -7.27
CA PHE A 5 -2.91 16.48 -7.17
C PHE A 5 -1.71 17.26 -6.63
N ALA A 6 -1.54 18.53 -7.01
CA ALA A 6 -0.52 19.40 -6.43
C ALA A 6 -0.74 19.61 -4.92
N ARG A 7 -2.00 19.83 -4.51
CA ARG A 7 -2.35 20.01 -3.10
C ARG A 7 -2.18 18.73 -2.28
N GLN A 8 -2.48 17.57 -2.86
CA GLN A 8 -2.24 16.26 -2.26
C GLN A 8 -0.73 15.95 -2.16
N ALA A 9 0.06 16.30 -3.18
CA ALA A 9 1.51 16.14 -3.18
C ALA A 9 2.19 17.02 -2.13
N ASP A 10 1.71 18.25 -1.91
CA ASP A 10 2.16 19.10 -0.80
C ASP A 10 1.69 18.56 0.56
N PHE A 11 0.47 18.01 0.66
CA PHE A 11 -0.03 17.37 1.88
C PHE A 11 0.81 16.13 2.26
N CYS A 12 1.24 15.33 1.28
CA CYS A 12 2.07 14.16 1.49
C CYS A 12 3.55 14.50 1.74
N ARG A 13 4.08 15.60 1.17
CA ARG A 13 5.42 16.12 1.50
C ARG A 13 5.50 16.69 2.92
N SER A 14 4.39 17.19 3.47
CA SER A 14 4.32 17.77 4.82
C SER A 14 4.15 16.74 5.95
N PHE A 15 3.88 15.46 5.67
CA PHE A 15 3.86 14.40 6.69
C PHE A 15 5.14 13.56 6.57
N ALA A 16 5.95 13.56 7.63
CA ALA A 16 7.26 12.89 7.78
C ALA A 16 7.28 11.35 7.55
N ALA A 17 6.82 10.88 6.38
CA ALA A 17 6.72 9.47 6.00
C ALA A 17 7.15 9.27 4.52
N PRO A 18 8.41 9.57 4.16
CA PRO A 18 8.91 9.44 2.79
C PRO A 18 8.77 8.02 2.24
N PHE A 19 8.87 7.02 3.11
CA PHE A 19 8.65 5.63 2.74
C PHE A 19 7.20 5.37 2.27
N THR A 20 6.21 5.85 3.01
CA THR A 20 4.80 5.70 2.64
C THR A 20 4.49 6.38 1.32
N ALA A 21 5.08 7.55 1.05
CA ALA A 21 4.96 8.22 -0.24
C ALA A 21 5.51 7.35 -1.39
N ALA A 22 6.71 6.79 -1.23
CA ALA A 22 7.31 5.91 -2.23
C ALA A 22 6.49 4.64 -2.48
N VAL A 23 5.92 4.03 -1.43
CA VAL A 23 5.00 2.89 -1.55
C VAL A 23 3.73 3.26 -2.32
N CYS A 24 3.14 4.44 -2.06
CA CYS A 24 1.97 4.91 -2.78
C CYS A 24 2.27 5.14 -4.27
N GLU A 25 3.40 5.77 -4.59
CA GLU A 25 3.86 5.98 -5.96
C GLU A 25 4.10 4.66 -6.68
N ALA A 26 4.77 3.70 -6.03
CA ALA A 26 5.01 2.38 -6.59
C ALA A 26 3.71 1.60 -6.83
N ALA A 27 2.77 1.63 -5.86
CA ALA A 27 1.49 0.92 -5.99
C ALA A 27 0.68 1.43 -7.18
N ALA A 28 0.69 2.74 -7.45
CA ALA A 28 0.01 3.32 -8.61
C ALA A 28 0.54 2.79 -9.95
N VAL A 29 1.78 2.31 -10.00
CA VAL A 29 2.44 1.76 -11.20
C VAL A 29 2.42 0.22 -11.21
N ALA A 30 2.41 -0.43 -10.06
CA ALA A 30 2.46 -1.88 -9.94
C ALA A 30 1.15 -2.58 -10.31
N PHE A 31 0.00 -1.92 -10.11
CA PHE A 31 -1.30 -2.50 -10.42
C PHE A 31 -1.60 -2.50 -11.92
N ASP A 32 -1.94 -3.68 -12.43
CA ASP A 32 -2.46 -3.89 -13.78
C ASP A 32 -3.58 -4.95 -13.76
N MET A 33 -4.08 -5.33 -14.94
CA MET A 33 -5.18 -6.27 -15.06
C MET A 33 -4.77 -7.74 -14.89
N SER A 34 -3.49 -8.07 -14.68
CA SER A 34 -3.02 -9.46 -14.58
C SER A 34 -3.36 -10.09 -13.22
N SER A 35 -3.36 -9.31 -12.14
CA SER A 35 -3.68 -9.77 -10.78
C SER A 35 -5.14 -9.49 -10.39
N ALA A 36 -5.69 -10.28 -9.46
CA ALA A 36 -7.04 -10.05 -8.95
C ALA A 36 -7.12 -8.76 -8.13
N THR A 37 -6.09 -8.47 -7.32
CA THR A 37 -5.96 -7.19 -6.61
C THR A 37 -5.89 -6.03 -7.59
N GLY A 38 -5.06 -6.11 -8.63
CA GLY A 38 -4.94 -5.04 -9.62
C GLY A 38 -6.26 -4.76 -10.34
N ARG A 39 -6.99 -5.80 -10.75
CA ARG A 39 -8.35 -5.66 -11.30
C ARG A 39 -9.31 -4.99 -10.31
N ALA A 40 -9.28 -5.37 -9.03
CA ALA A 40 -10.16 -4.80 -8.01
C ALA A 40 -9.86 -3.32 -7.72
N VAL A 41 -8.58 -2.94 -7.71
CA VAL A 41 -8.16 -1.54 -7.54
C VAL A 41 -8.53 -0.69 -8.75
N ILE A 42 -8.29 -1.20 -9.96
CA ILE A 42 -8.62 -0.49 -11.22
C ILE A 42 -10.13 -0.33 -11.39
N ALA A 43 -10.90 -1.37 -11.08
CA ALA A 43 -12.35 -1.39 -11.21
C ALA A 43 -13.08 -0.98 -9.92
N TRP A 44 -12.40 -0.24 -9.02
CA TRP A 44 -12.97 0.12 -7.73
C TRP A 44 -14.29 0.91 -7.92
N PRO A 45 -15.43 0.42 -7.39
CA PRO A 45 -16.74 1.00 -7.69
C PRO A 45 -17.03 2.29 -6.92
N GLY A 46 -16.31 2.54 -5.83
CA GLY A 46 -16.49 3.71 -4.96
C GLY A 46 -15.52 4.84 -5.26
N GLU A 47 -15.50 5.84 -4.38
CA GLU A 47 -14.55 6.95 -4.48
C GLU A 47 -13.28 6.57 -3.72
N ALA A 48 -12.21 6.26 -4.44
CA ALA A 48 -11.02 5.61 -3.89
C ALA A 48 -10.37 6.38 -2.72
N PHE A 49 -10.46 7.73 -2.74
CA PHE A 49 -9.92 8.55 -1.66
C PHE A 49 -10.81 8.51 -0.41
N ALA A 50 -12.12 8.74 -0.57
CA ALA A 50 -13.11 8.66 0.50
C ALA A 50 -13.18 7.26 1.14
N ASP A 51 -12.97 6.21 0.34
CA ASP A 51 -12.93 4.83 0.79
C ASP A 51 -11.60 4.44 1.44
N ALA A 52 -10.61 5.33 1.46
CA ALA A 52 -9.27 5.08 1.96
C ALA A 52 -8.60 3.86 1.30
N LEU A 53 -8.84 3.65 -0.01
CA LEU A 53 -8.34 2.49 -0.76
C LEU A 53 -6.82 2.36 -0.64
N MET A 54 -6.09 3.47 -0.70
CA MET A 54 -4.64 3.49 -0.54
C MET A 54 -4.18 2.99 0.83
N MET A 55 -4.94 3.27 1.90
CA MET A 55 -4.63 2.75 3.24
C MET A 55 -4.87 1.24 3.32
N ARG A 56 -5.88 0.72 2.63
CA ARG A 56 -6.15 -0.73 2.56
C ARG A 56 -5.03 -1.46 1.81
N VAL A 57 -4.59 -0.91 0.68
CA VAL A 57 -3.47 -1.43 -0.11
C VAL A 57 -2.17 -1.44 0.71
N THR A 58 -1.77 -0.28 1.24
CA THR A 58 -0.51 -0.15 1.99
C THR A 58 -0.53 -0.97 3.28
N GLY A 59 -1.68 -1.04 3.95
CA GLY A 59 -1.91 -1.91 5.10
C GLY A 59 -1.81 -3.40 4.77
N GLY A 60 -2.34 -3.83 3.62
CA GLY A 60 -2.27 -5.21 3.14
C GLY A 60 -0.84 -5.64 2.79
N PHE A 61 -0.08 -4.80 2.07
CA PHE A 61 1.34 -5.07 1.81
C PHE A 61 2.15 -5.15 3.10
N ASN A 62 1.93 -4.22 4.04
CA ASN A 62 2.58 -4.28 5.36
C ASN A 62 2.20 -5.55 6.13
N ALA A 63 0.95 -6.00 6.04
CA ALA A 63 0.51 -7.25 6.65
C ALA A 63 1.21 -8.48 6.06
N LEU A 64 1.40 -8.53 4.74
CA LEU A 64 2.16 -9.58 4.06
C LEU A 64 3.65 -9.58 4.44
N VAL A 65 4.26 -8.40 4.55
CA VAL A 65 5.65 -8.23 5.02
C VAL A 65 5.80 -8.76 6.44
N ARG A 66 4.94 -8.31 7.37
CA ARG A 66 4.92 -8.81 8.77
C ARG A 66 4.58 -10.30 8.86
N ALA A 67 3.81 -10.77 7.88
CA ALA A 67 3.54 -12.16 7.52
C ALA A 67 4.78 -13.05 7.35
N GLY A 68 5.91 -12.46 6.97
CA GLY A 68 7.03 -13.17 6.37
C GLY A 68 6.72 -13.69 4.95
N ARG A 69 5.67 -13.17 4.29
CA ARG A 69 5.14 -13.70 3.03
C ARG A 69 5.52 -12.90 1.80
N ALA A 70 6.18 -11.76 1.99
CA ALA A 70 6.70 -10.91 0.92
C ALA A 70 8.17 -10.56 1.23
N PRO A 71 9.11 -11.53 1.23
CA PRO A 71 10.51 -11.27 1.55
C PRO A 71 11.16 -10.25 0.62
N GLU A 72 10.79 -10.24 -0.67
CA GLU A 72 11.22 -9.25 -1.66
C GLU A 72 10.84 -7.83 -1.27
N LEU A 73 9.67 -7.65 -0.66
CA LEU A 73 9.17 -6.37 -0.23
C LEU A 73 9.72 -6.02 1.17
N ALA A 74 9.88 -7.01 2.04
CA ALA A 74 10.45 -6.85 3.38
C ALA A 74 11.88 -6.28 3.35
N ALA A 75 12.69 -6.66 2.35
CA ALA A 75 14.04 -6.13 2.14
C ALA A 75 14.08 -4.62 1.84
N LEU A 76 12.96 -4.06 1.36
CA LEU A 76 12.81 -2.65 1.01
C LEU A 76 12.11 -1.84 2.11
N TYR A 77 11.57 -2.50 3.14
CA TYR A 77 10.88 -1.85 4.26
C TYR A 77 11.88 -1.36 5.33
N PRO A 78 11.52 -0.35 6.16
CA PRO A 78 12.33 0.06 7.30
C PRO A 78 12.74 -1.15 8.17
N PRO A 79 14.00 -1.23 8.64
CA PRO A 79 15.00 -0.16 8.73
C PRO A 79 15.90 0.03 7.49
N ALA A 80 15.56 -0.55 6.34
CA ALA A 80 16.28 -0.28 5.10
C ALA A 80 16.28 1.23 4.75
N GLN A 81 17.29 1.68 4.01
CA GLN A 81 17.28 3.02 3.41
C GLN A 81 16.09 3.14 2.46
N LEU A 82 15.61 4.37 2.25
CA LEU A 82 14.51 4.65 1.33
C LEU A 82 14.81 4.04 -0.06
N PRO A 83 14.07 3.01 -0.50
CA PRO A 83 14.35 2.36 -1.76
C PRO A 83 13.91 3.25 -2.94
N PRO A 84 14.51 3.08 -4.14
CA PRO A 84 13.99 3.69 -5.34
C PRO A 84 12.58 3.12 -5.65
N VAL A 85 11.70 3.98 -6.17
CA VAL A 85 10.30 3.60 -6.49
C VAL A 85 10.25 2.39 -7.42
N ASP A 86 11.12 2.31 -8.42
CA ASP A 86 11.15 1.19 -9.37
C ASP A 86 11.42 -0.17 -8.68
N ALA A 87 12.24 -0.21 -7.63
CA ALA A 87 12.47 -1.43 -6.87
C ALA A 87 11.23 -1.85 -6.07
N LEU A 88 10.48 -0.89 -5.52
CA LEU A 88 9.20 -1.15 -4.88
C LEU A 88 8.16 -1.66 -5.89
N VAL A 89 8.12 -1.10 -7.10
CA VAL A 89 7.23 -1.56 -8.18
C VAL A 89 7.51 -3.02 -8.49
N GLU A 90 8.78 -3.38 -8.70
CA GLU A 90 9.16 -4.77 -9.03
C GLU A 90 8.82 -5.73 -7.89
N ALA A 91 9.13 -5.36 -6.64
CA ALA A 91 8.77 -6.18 -5.48
C ALA A 91 7.25 -6.35 -5.32
N MET A 92 6.46 -5.29 -5.55
CA MET A 92 5.00 -5.38 -5.52
C MET A 92 4.46 -6.27 -6.64
N ARG A 93 5.02 -6.19 -7.85
CA ARG A 93 4.66 -7.07 -8.97
C ARG A 93 4.97 -8.53 -8.66
N ALA A 94 6.10 -8.81 -8.02
CA ALA A 94 6.44 -10.16 -7.57
C ALA A 94 5.43 -10.70 -6.53
N VAL A 95 4.98 -9.86 -5.58
CA VAL A 95 3.90 -10.22 -4.64
C VAL A 95 2.60 -10.52 -5.39
N LEU A 96 2.21 -9.67 -6.34
CA LEU A 96 0.97 -9.80 -7.11
C LEU A 96 0.98 -10.98 -8.10
N ALA A 97 2.16 -11.44 -8.51
CA ALA A 97 2.32 -12.59 -9.39
C ALA A 97 2.07 -13.93 -8.70
N ASP A 98 2.18 -14.00 -7.37
CA ASP A 98 1.83 -15.18 -6.57
C ASP A 98 0.32 -15.17 -6.25
N PRO A 99 -0.48 -16.13 -6.77
CA PRO A 99 -1.93 -16.13 -6.58
C PRO A 99 -2.38 -16.18 -5.12
N GLN A 100 -1.58 -16.77 -4.23
CA GLN A 100 -1.92 -16.87 -2.81
C GLN A 100 -1.74 -15.51 -2.11
N ARG A 101 -0.64 -14.83 -2.42
CA ARG A 101 -0.36 -13.48 -1.88
C ARG A 101 -1.32 -12.45 -2.46
N ASP A 102 -1.63 -12.55 -3.75
CA ASP A 102 -2.64 -11.72 -4.42
C ASP A 102 -4.03 -11.91 -3.80
N SER A 103 -4.47 -13.15 -3.57
CA SER A 103 -5.76 -13.41 -2.92
C SER A 103 -5.83 -12.85 -1.50
N GLU A 104 -4.74 -12.88 -0.75
CA GLU A 104 -4.69 -12.31 0.60
C GLU A 104 -4.75 -10.79 0.58
N LEU A 105 -3.98 -10.17 -0.31
CA LEU A 105 -4.02 -8.72 -0.50
C LEU A 105 -5.41 -8.27 -0.94
N LEU A 106 -6.07 -9.01 -1.83
CA LEU A 106 -7.44 -8.76 -2.21
C LEU A 106 -8.41 -8.83 -1.01
N GLY A 107 -8.20 -9.79 -0.10
CA GLY A 107 -8.97 -9.88 1.15
C GLY A 107 -8.86 -8.62 2.02
N TRP A 108 -7.70 -7.95 2.02
CA TRP A 108 -7.52 -6.66 2.70
C TRP A 108 -8.30 -5.51 2.05
N LEU A 109 -8.56 -5.57 0.74
CA LEU A 109 -9.37 -4.56 0.03
C LEU A 109 -10.87 -4.68 0.35
N ALA A 110 -11.35 -5.90 0.56
CA ALA A 110 -12.76 -6.22 0.79
C ALA A 110 -13.23 -5.97 2.23
N GLY A 111 -12.32 -5.78 3.18
CA GLY A 111 -12.67 -5.44 4.56
C GLY A 111 -13.30 -4.04 4.66
N PRO A 112 -14.36 -3.84 5.48
CA PRO A 112 -14.79 -2.48 5.81
C PRO A 112 -13.62 -1.69 6.42
N PRO A 113 -13.53 -0.36 6.22
CA PRO A 113 -12.57 0.46 6.94
C PRO A 113 -12.81 0.21 8.44
N GLN A 114 -11.84 -0.41 9.11
CA GLN A 114 -12.01 -0.99 10.45
C GLN A 114 -12.47 0.05 11.47
N THR A 115 -13.74 0.00 11.88
CA THR A 115 -14.26 0.69 13.07
C THR A 115 -15.23 -0.21 13.86
N ASN A 116 -14.76 -1.33 14.42
CA ASN A 116 -14.99 -1.72 15.82
C ASN A 116 -14.36 -3.08 16.18
N GLU A 117 -13.54 -3.04 17.24
CA GLU A 117 -13.31 -4.03 18.32
C GLU A 117 -13.25 -5.54 17.94
N VAL A 118 -12.13 -6.26 18.06
CA VAL A 118 -11.12 -6.31 19.14
C VAL A 118 -9.74 -6.70 18.56
N ALA A 119 -8.71 -5.96 18.98
CA ALA A 119 -7.26 -6.22 18.82
C ALA A 119 -6.62 -6.00 17.44
N ARG A 120 -6.43 -4.74 17.03
CA ARG A 120 -5.14 -4.24 16.51
C ARG A 120 -5.19 -2.73 16.33
N SER A 121 -4.72 -2.01 17.35
CA SER A 121 -4.03 -0.73 17.15
C SER A 121 -2.85 -0.99 16.21
N GLY A 122 -3.08 -0.90 14.90
CA GLY A 122 -2.05 -0.99 13.87
C GLY A 122 -1.32 0.33 13.74
N VAL A 123 -0.66 0.77 14.81
CA VAL A 123 0.50 1.69 14.85
C VAL A 123 0.55 2.70 13.69
N LEU A 124 -0.10 3.85 13.88
CA LEU A 124 0.51 5.10 13.43
C LEU A 124 1.56 5.46 14.49
N MET A 125 2.76 5.81 14.03
CA MET A 125 3.97 6.25 14.76
C MET A 125 4.91 5.12 15.26
N PRO A 126 6.15 5.11 14.75
CA PRO A 126 7.15 5.92 15.43
C PRO A 126 7.90 6.84 14.47
N GLY A 127 7.56 8.13 14.52
CA GLY A 127 8.44 9.21 14.10
C GLY A 127 8.93 9.95 15.33
N LEU A 128 9.86 9.36 16.08
CA LEU A 128 10.73 10.06 17.02
C LEU A 128 11.96 9.22 17.37
N MET A 129 13.05 9.43 16.63
CA MET A 129 14.40 9.59 17.17
C MET A 129 15.12 10.63 16.34
#